data_AF-A0A929ZHY2-F1
#
_entry.id   AF-A0A929ZHY2-F1
#
_cell.length_a   1.000
_cell.length_b   1.000
_cell.length_c   1.000
_cell.angle_alpha   90.00
_cell.angle_beta   90.00
_cell.angle_gamma   90.00
#
_symmetry.space_group_name_H-M   'P 1'
#
loop_
_entity.id
_entity.type
_entity.pdbx_description
1 polymer ?
#
loop_
_entity_poly.entity_id
_entity_poly.type
_entity_poly.pdbx_seq_one_letter_code
_entity_poly.pdbx_strand_id
1 'polypeptide(L)'
;GITATVVCPGPVDTPFFERAGVDMRSTPSWLMASPEQVVTEALDAVRAGRVQVTPTIPYKVAMGAMKVAPRWVTARAMRSVPHM
;
A
#
# COMPACT_ATOMS: atom_id res chain seq x y z
N GLY A 1 -27.94 3.00 1.40
CA GLY A 1 -27.02 4.15 1.57
C GLY A 1 -25.88 4.04 0.58
N ILE A 2 -25.11 5.11 0.37
CA ILE A 2 -23.91 5.11 -0.48
C ILE A 2 -22.68 4.90 0.42
N THR A 3 -21.76 4.02 0.02
CA THR A 3 -20.48 3.79 0.69
C THR A 3 -19.33 4.09 -0.27
N ALA A 4 -18.17 4.45 0.28
CA ALA A 4 -16.94 4.63 -0.47
C ALA A 4 -15.78 3.95 0.28
N THR A 5 -14.92 3.24 -0.45
CA THR A 5 -13.77 2.53 0.09
C THR A 5 -12.52 2.99 -0.64
N VAL A 6 -11.54 3.49 0.12
CA VAL A 6 -10.21 3.83 -0.39
C VAL A 6 -9.32 2.60 -0.30
N VAL A 7 -8.69 2.23 -1.41
CA VAL A 7 -7.72 1.13 -1.49
C VAL A 7 -6.33 1.74 -1.58
N CYS A 8 -5.49 1.48 -0.57
CA CYS A 8 -4.12 2.00 -0.48
C CYS A 8 -3.12 0.83 -0.54
N PRO A 9 -2.85 0.24 -1.71
CA PRO A 9 -1.88 -0.83 -1.85
C PRO A 9 -0.45 -0.28 -1.82
N GLY A 10 0.51 -1.15 -1.48
CA GLY A 10 1.90 -0.95 -1.87
C GLY A 10 2.11 -1.23 -3.37
N PRO A 11 3.36 -1.41 -3.82
CA PRO A 11 3.67 -1.85 -5.17
C PRO A 11 2.94 -3.15 -5.50
N VAL A 12 2.28 -3.17 -6.65
CA VAL A 12 1.55 -4.34 -7.16
C VAL A 12 2.32 -4.90 -8.35
N ASP A 13 2.51 -6.21 -8.38
CA ASP A 13 3.22 -6.91 -9.44
C ASP A 13 2.40 -6.89 -10.75
N THR A 14 2.56 -5.80 -11.49
CA THR A 14 1.90 -5.54 -12.77
C THR A 14 2.90 -4.89 -13.72
N PRO A 15 2.66 -4.95 -15.04
CA PRO A 15 3.47 -4.23 -16.02
C PRO A 15 3.43 -2.70 -15.89
N PHE A 16 2.69 -2.14 -14.93
CA PHE A 16 2.59 -0.70 -14.72
C PHE A 16 3.96 -0.05 -14.51
N PHE A 17 4.78 -0.63 -13.65
CA PHE A 17 6.07 -0.04 -13.29
C PHE A 17 7.09 -0.06 -14.42
N GLU A 18 7.15 -1.17 -15.17
CA GLU A 18 7.95 -1.27 -16.40
C GLU A 18 7.53 -0.19 -17.41
N ARG A 19 6.22 -0.04 -17.65
CA ARG A 19 5.67 0.96 -18.59
C ARG A 19 5.84 2.39 -18.11
N ALA A 20 5.85 2.60 -16.80
CA ALA A 20 6.10 3.90 -16.19
C ALA A 20 7.59 4.26 -16.13
N GLY A 21 8.49 3.38 -16.59
CA GLY A 21 9.93 3.59 -16.54
C GLY A 21 10.51 3.53 -15.12
N VAL A 22 9.79 2.89 -14.18
CA VAL A 22 10.22 2.77 -12.79
C VAL A 22 10.91 1.42 -12.58
N ASP A 23 12.19 1.47 -12.20
CA ASP A 23 12.96 0.27 -11.89
C ASP A 23 12.58 -0.30 -10.52
N MET A 24 11.89 -1.44 -10.54
CA MET A 24 11.49 -2.16 -9.33
C MET A 24 12.39 -3.36 -9.01
N ARG A 25 13.47 -3.61 -9.76
CA ARG A 25 14.27 -4.85 -9.66
C ARG A 25 14.86 -5.10 -8.27
N SER A 26 15.12 -4.05 -7.51
CA SER A 26 15.62 -4.15 -6.13
C SER A 26 14.54 -4.39 -5.08
N THR A 27 13.26 -4.37 -5.47
CA THR A 27 12.13 -4.55 -4.55
C THR A 27 11.94 -6.04 -4.27
N PRO A 28 12.03 -6.48 -3.01
CA PRO A 28 11.76 -7.86 -2.64
C PRO A 28 10.34 -8.30 -3.03
N SER A 29 10.18 -9.52 -3.54
CA SER A 29 8.88 -10.05 -3.99
C SER A 29 7.82 -10.06 -2.89
N TRP A 30 8.20 -10.27 -1.63
CA TRP A 30 7.28 -10.24 -0.48
C TRP A 30 6.79 -8.82 -0.12
N LEU A 31 7.41 -7.77 -0.67
CA LEU A 31 6.95 -6.37 -0.60
C LEU A 31 6.12 -5.97 -1.82
N MET A 32 5.90 -6.86 -2.77
CA MET A 32 4.98 -6.64 -3.88
C MET A 32 3.70 -7.44 -3.66
N ALA A 33 2.56 -6.80 -3.87
CA ALA A 33 1.26 -7.46 -3.80
C ALA A 33 0.95 -8.12 -5.15
N SER A 34 0.32 -9.30 -5.15
CA SER A 34 -0.30 -9.80 -6.38
C SER A 34 -1.57 -8.99 -6.70
N PRO A 35 -1.91 -8.80 -7.98
CA PRO A 35 -3.17 -8.14 -8.37
C PRO A 35 -4.40 -8.82 -7.77
N GLU A 36 -4.42 -10.15 -7.73
CA GLU A 36 -5.52 -10.96 -7.21
C GLU A 36 -5.73 -10.70 -5.71
N GLN A 37 -4.64 -10.59 -4.94
CA GLN A 37 -4.72 -10.27 -3.52
C GLN A 37 -5.31 -8.87 -3.30
N VAL A 38 -4.83 -7.87 -4.04
CA VAL A 38 -5.35 -6.49 -3.95
C VAL A 38 -6.84 -6.44 -4.26
N VAL A 39 -7.27 -7.10 -5.34
CA VAL A 39 -8.69 -7.15 -5.73
C VAL A 39 -9.53 -7.87 -4.68
N THR A 40 -9.06 -9.00 -4.16
CA THR A 40 -9.78 -9.79 -3.15
C THR A 40 -9.99 -8.97 -1.88
N GLU A 41 -8.92 -8.40 -1.32
CA GLU A 41 -9.01 -7.59 -0.10
C GLU A 41 -9.85 -6.32 -0.29
N ALA A 42 -9.78 -5.71 -1.48
CA ALA A 42 -10.58 -4.53 -1.82
C ALA A 42 -12.08 -4.86 -1.89
N LEU A 43 -12.47 -5.92 -2.60
CA LEU A 43 -13.86 -6.33 -2.70
C LEU A 43 -14.43 -6.76 -1.35
N ASP A 44 -13.64 -7.45 -0.52
CA ASP A 44 -14.04 -7.80 0.83
C ASP A 44 -14.22 -6.56 1.72
N ALA A 45 -13.37 -5.54 1.55
CA ALA A 45 -13.54 -4.27 2.24
C ALA A 45 -14.80 -3.52 1.84
N VAL A 46 -15.12 -3.50 0.54
CA VAL A 46 -16.35 -2.90 0.03
C VAL A 46 -17.58 -3.61 0.59
N ARG A 47 -17.61 -4.96 0.54
CA ARG A 47 -18.72 -5.76 1.10
C ARG A 47 -18.91 -5.56 2.60
N ALA A 48 -17.80 -5.40 3.34
CA ALA A 48 -17.82 -5.12 4.77
C ALA A 48 -18.11 -3.65 5.13
N GLY A 49 -18.29 -2.76 4.14
CA GLY A 49 -18.53 -1.33 4.38
C GLY A 49 -17.32 -0.59 4.98
N ARG A 50 -16.10 -1.11 4.80
CA ARG A 50 -14.88 -0.48 5.32
C ARG A 50 -14.51 0.75 4.49
N VAL A 51 -14.19 1.86 5.14
CA VAL A 51 -13.81 3.12 4.47
C VAL A 51 -12.40 3.08 3.89
N GLN A 52 -11.51 2.27 4.46
CA GLN A 52 -10.12 2.15 4.02
C GLN A 52 -9.65 0.70 4.10
N VAL A 53 -8.86 0.29 3.11
CA VAL A 53 -8.12 -0.98 3.10
C VAL A 53 -6.69 -0.74 2.61
N THR A 54 -5.73 -1.32 3.32
CA THR A 54 -4.32 -1.39 2.91
C THR A 54 -4.00 -2.85 2.66
N PRO A 55 -4.02 -3.28 1.39
CA PRO A 55 -3.71 -4.65 1.00
C PRO A 55 -2.31 -5.07 1.46
N THR A 56 -2.16 -6.36 1.78
CA THR A 56 -0.94 -7.01 2.29
C THR A 56 -0.51 -6.61 3.71
N ILE A 57 0.07 -7.57 4.42
CA ILE A 57 0.52 -7.40 5.81
C ILE A 57 1.65 -6.37 5.95
N PRO A 58 2.72 -6.37 5.12
CA PRO A 58 3.84 -5.45 5.31
C PRO A 58 3.42 -3.98 5.30
N TYR A 59 2.63 -3.56 4.30
CA TYR A 59 2.17 -2.17 4.22
C TYR A 59 1.12 -1.84 5.28
N LYS A 60 0.24 -2.78 5.63
CA LYS A 60 -0.73 -2.57 6.71
C LYS A 60 -0.05 -2.34 8.06
N VAL A 61 1.00 -3.12 8.36
CA VAL A 61 1.82 -2.95 9.56
C VAL A 61 2.58 -1.64 9.51
N ALA A 62 3.23 -1.32 8.38
CA ALA A 62 3.95 -0.06 8.22
C ALA A 62 3.03 1.16 8.43
N MET A 63 1.85 1.17 7.82
CA MET A 63 0.87 2.24 8.00
C MET A 63 0.32 2.31 9.42
N GLY A 64 0.12 1.16 10.06
CA GLY A 64 -0.25 1.09 11.48
C GLY A 64 0.83 1.69 12.38
N ALA A 65 2.10 1.34 12.14
CA ALA A 65 3.25 1.88 12.86
C ALA A 65 3.36 3.40 12.67
N MET A 66 3.20 3.90 11.44
CA MET A 66 3.22 5.33 11.13
C MET A 66 2.10 6.10 11.84
N LYS A 67 0.96 5.47 12.13
CA LYS A 67 -0.16 6.11 12.84
C LYS A 67 0.12 6.30 14.34
N VAL A 68 0.90 5.41 14.95
CA VAL A 68 1.21 5.43 16.39
C VAL A 68 2.57 6.05 16.71
N ALA A 69 3.47 6.13 15.74
CA ALA A 69 4.80 6.68 15.93
C ALA A 69 4.77 8.19 16.23
N PRO A 70 5.69 8.69 17.07
CA PRO A 70 5.86 10.12 17.30
C PRO A 70 6.09 10.89 16.00
N ARG A 71 5.58 12.13 15.90
CA ARG A 71 5.66 12.96 14.68
C ARG A 71 7.09 13.15 14.15
N TRP A 72 8.09 13.17 15.02
CA TRP A 72 9.49 13.32 14.60
C TRP A 72 10.02 12.07 13.86
N VAL A 73 9.55 10.88 14.24
CA VAL A 73 9.91 9.61 13.58
C VAL A 73 9.31 9.59 12.18
N THR A 74 8.02 9.90 12.06
CA THR A 74 7.33 9.90 10.77
C THR A 74 7.88 10.98 9.85
N ALA A 75 8.18 12.17 10.37
CA ALA A 75 8.83 13.24 9.61
C ALA A 75 10.24 12.84 9.13
N ARG A 76 11.02 12.14 9.96
CA ARG A 76 12.34 11.64 9.56
C ARG A 76 12.22 10.54 8.49
N ALA A 77 11.31 9.59 8.68
CA ALA A 77 11.06 8.52 7.71
C ALA A 77 10.65 9.10 6.35
N MET A 78 9.73 10.06 6.33
CA MET A 78 9.26 10.70 5.10
C MET A 78 10.40 11.45 4.37
N ARG A 79 11.35 12.04 5.11
CA ARG A 79 12.53 12.70 4.52
C ARG A 79 13.55 11.72 3.94
N SER A 80 13.60 10.50 4.44
CA SER A 80 14.49 9.45 3.93
C SER A 80 13.95 8.71 2.71
N VAL A 81 12.66 8.89 2.37
CA VAL A 81 12.10 8.33 1.14
C VAL A 81 12.71 9.11 -0.04
N PRO A 82 13.39 8.42 -0.98
CA PRO A 82 13.85 9.05 -2.20
C PRO A 82 12.64 9.62 -2.94
N HIS A 83 12.64 10.93 -3.13
CA HIS A 83 11.66 11.60 -3.97
C HIS A 83 12.04 11.29 -5.41
N MET A 84 11.11 10.69 -6.15
CA MET A 84 11.20 10.49 -7.59
C MET A 84 11.12 11.82 -8.32
#